data_AF-A0A943EH95-F1
#
_entry.id   AF-A0A943EH95-F1
#
_cell.length_a   1.000
_cell.length_b   1.000
_cell.length_c   1.000
_cell.angle_alpha   90.00
_cell.angle_beta   90.00
_cell.angle_gamma   90.00
#
_symmetry.space_group_name_H-M   'P 1'
#
loop_
_entity.id
_entity.type
_entity.pdbx_description
1 polymer ?
#
loop_
_entity_poly.entity_id
_entity_poly.type
_entity_poly.pdbx_seq_one_letter_code
_entity_poly.pdbx_strand_id
1 'polypeptide(L)'
;MIVKKWMLTLSCAAFLAAPAAVFAFGHTTVVADPRLGGSVPYIDGLREVYLQNNVNGILRSRAEALQKKAGEGARLSYEITLNRPSLVSFVLKAEGQRTVYDGVTIDTEAGSVLDEKDLLYTKSADYERLLGGKRYVFGETGILAENADGGPFTDLIPYADLTGAINVGGGARLLTSYKLTKEAAGKTLSVNPGELVALYLDANPSLGLEWTLTGEDLGHGVVDMGHSFYLPMENPTGRGGSPGQTILFLTFSQPGTYEVTALYGKKTAKTPFNELVYHFAVK
;
A
#
# COMPACT_ATOMS: atom_id res chain seq x y z
N MET A 1 -14.43 -38.40 54.78
CA MET A 1 -14.96 -37.98 53.47
C MET A 1 -14.97 -36.46 53.40
N ILE A 2 -13.82 -35.85 53.11
CA ILE A 2 -13.70 -34.42 52.84
C ILE A 2 -12.67 -34.34 51.72
N VAL A 3 -13.11 -33.95 50.52
CA VAL A 3 -12.40 -33.18 49.48
C VAL A 3 -13.28 -33.28 48.23
N LYS A 4 -14.13 -32.28 47.99
CA LYS A 4 -14.73 -32.00 46.67
C LYS A 4 -15.30 -30.59 46.70
N LYS A 5 -14.47 -29.58 46.40
CA LYS A 5 -14.94 -28.21 46.14
C LYS A 5 -13.91 -27.24 45.54
N TRP A 6 -12.95 -27.69 44.72
CA TRP A 6 -11.94 -26.79 44.14
C TRP A 6 -11.64 -27.11 42.65
N MET A 7 -12.68 -27.37 41.85
CA MET A 7 -12.50 -27.66 40.41
C MET A 7 -13.61 -27.09 39.52
N LEU A 8 -14.27 -26.01 39.94
CA LEU A 8 -15.30 -25.34 39.11
C LEU A 8 -15.09 -23.83 38.91
N THR A 9 -13.98 -23.26 39.40
CA THR A 9 -13.69 -21.83 39.25
C THR A 9 -12.67 -21.51 38.16
N LEU A 10 -12.06 -22.52 37.51
CA LEU A 10 -11.03 -22.32 36.48
C LEU A 10 -11.59 -22.32 35.04
N SER A 11 -12.85 -22.69 34.83
CA SER A 11 -13.43 -22.82 33.49
C SER A 11 -14.09 -21.54 32.96
N CYS A 12 -14.39 -20.55 33.82
CA CYS A 12 -14.98 -19.27 33.43
C CYS A 12 -13.98 -18.13 33.20
N ALA A 13 -12.71 -18.28 33.61
CA ALA A 13 -11.69 -17.24 33.43
C ALA A 13 -10.94 -17.35 32.08
N ALA A 14 -11.04 -18.48 31.38
CA ALA A 14 -10.33 -18.70 30.11
C ALA A 14 -11.05 -18.11 28.89
N PHE A 15 -12.32 -17.70 29.00
CA PHE A 15 -13.08 -17.10 27.88
C PHE A 15 -13.05 -15.57 27.84
N LEU A 16 -12.46 -14.90 28.85
CA LEU A 16 -12.33 -13.43 28.90
C LEU A 16 -10.95 -12.92 28.47
N ALA A 17 -10.05 -13.80 28.03
CA ALA A 17 -8.71 -13.46 27.56
C ALA A 17 -8.42 -14.01 26.15
N ALA A 18 -9.46 -14.27 25.36
CA ALA A 18 -9.25 -14.30 23.92
C ALA A 18 -8.98 -12.85 23.50
N PRO A 19 -7.81 -12.51 22.92
CA PRO A 19 -7.73 -11.26 22.17
C PRO A 19 -8.93 -11.30 21.23
N ALA A 20 -9.77 -10.26 21.25
CA ALA A 20 -10.81 -10.10 20.26
C ALA A 20 -10.15 -10.44 18.93
N ALA A 21 -10.58 -11.54 18.29
CA ALA A 21 -9.96 -12.00 17.07
C ALA A 21 -9.94 -10.77 16.17
N VAL A 22 -8.75 -10.21 15.95
CA VAL A 22 -8.56 -9.15 14.98
C VAL A 22 -8.80 -9.86 13.68
N PHE A 23 -10.07 -9.91 13.27
CA PHE A 23 -10.41 -10.22 11.91
C PHE A 23 -9.65 -9.16 11.11
N ALA A 24 -8.59 -9.59 10.44
CA ALA A 24 -7.86 -8.75 9.53
C ALA A 24 -8.81 -8.51 8.35
N PHE A 25 -9.69 -7.53 8.48
CA PHE A 25 -10.48 -7.04 7.38
C PHE A 25 -9.47 -6.47 6.39
N GLY A 26 -9.25 -7.21 5.29
CA GLY A 26 -8.27 -6.82 4.26
C GLY A 26 -8.68 -5.58 3.45
N HIS A 27 -9.75 -4.91 3.84
CA HIS A 27 -10.34 -3.75 3.20
C HIS A 27 -11.11 -2.91 4.24
N THR A 28 -11.35 -1.65 3.92
CA THR A 28 -12.24 -0.78 4.69
C THR A 28 -13.70 -1.06 4.33
N THR A 29 -14.57 -1.11 5.34
CA THR A 29 -16.01 -1.26 5.13
C THR A 29 -16.59 0.02 4.58
N VAL A 30 -17.12 -0.04 3.37
CA VAL A 30 -17.86 1.05 2.72
C VAL A 30 -19.29 0.60 2.49
N VAL A 31 -20.25 1.37 2.97
CA VAL A 31 -21.69 1.18 2.74
C VAL A 31 -22.26 2.34 1.94
N ALA A 32 -23.35 2.07 1.21
CA ALA A 32 -24.07 3.09 0.46
C ALA A 32 -25.06 3.83 1.37
N ASP A 33 -24.83 5.13 1.61
CA ASP A 33 -25.76 5.98 2.35
C ASP A 33 -26.77 6.61 1.37
N PRO A 34 -28.08 6.26 1.47
CA PRO A 34 -29.11 6.77 0.56
C PRO A 34 -29.38 8.25 0.85
N ARG A 35 -28.74 9.15 0.09
CA ARG A 35 -28.90 10.60 0.22
C ARG A 35 -29.00 11.27 -1.14
N LEU A 36 -29.63 12.45 -1.16
CA LEU A 36 -29.60 13.37 -2.30
C LEU A 36 -30.08 12.72 -3.61
N GLY A 37 -31.11 11.87 -3.54
CA GLY A 37 -31.68 11.18 -4.70
C GLY A 37 -30.82 10.03 -5.26
N GLY A 38 -29.75 9.63 -4.56
CA GLY A 38 -28.85 8.55 -4.97
C GLY A 38 -28.10 7.94 -3.79
N SER A 39 -26.82 7.62 -4.00
CA SER A 39 -25.97 7.00 -2.98
C SER A 39 -24.64 7.74 -2.85
N VAL A 40 -24.22 7.96 -1.60
CA VAL A 40 -22.91 8.52 -1.23
C VAL A 40 -22.15 7.45 -0.46
N PRO A 41 -20.82 7.31 -0.65
CA PRO A 41 -20.05 6.36 0.14
C PRO A 41 -20.03 6.78 1.60
N TYR A 42 -20.20 5.80 2.50
CA TYR A 42 -20.06 5.96 3.94
C TYR A 42 -19.10 4.89 4.46
N ILE A 43 -18.04 5.33 5.12
CA ILE A 43 -17.05 4.45 5.75
C ILE A 43 -17.53 4.10 7.16
N ASP A 44 -17.51 2.81 7.49
CA ASP A 44 -17.90 2.30 8.80
C ASP A 44 -16.83 1.41 9.43
N GLY A 45 -16.86 1.28 10.75
CA GLY A 45 -15.96 0.40 11.50
C GLY A 45 -14.51 0.88 11.56
N LEU A 46 -14.23 2.19 11.42
CA LEU A 46 -12.90 2.69 11.71
C LEU A 46 -12.60 2.57 13.21
N ARG A 47 -11.31 2.41 13.54
CA ARG A 47 -10.85 2.23 14.91
C ARG A 47 -11.35 3.30 15.88
N GLU A 48 -11.34 4.56 15.43
CA GLU A 48 -11.74 5.70 16.22
C GLU A 48 -12.96 6.40 15.62
N VAL A 49 -13.97 6.68 16.45
CA VAL A 49 -15.23 7.29 16.01
C VAL A 49 -15.01 8.68 15.39
N TYR A 50 -14.03 9.45 15.88
CA TYR A 50 -13.74 10.77 15.31
C TYR A 50 -13.16 10.68 13.89
N LEU A 51 -12.31 9.68 13.60
CA LEU A 51 -11.79 9.44 12.25
C LEU A 51 -12.95 9.12 11.30
N GLN A 52 -13.86 8.24 11.73
CA GLN A 52 -15.05 7.89 10.96
C GLN A 52 -15.93 9.11 10.68
N ASN A 53 -16.17 9.94 11.69
CA ASN A 53 -16.95 11.17 11.52
C ASN A 53 -16.27 12.15 10.56
N ASN A 54 -14.94 12.30 10.65
CA ASN A 54 -14.17 13.19 9.77
C ASN A 54 -14.24 12.73 8.31
N VAL A 55 -13.94 11.47 8.01
CA VAL A 55 -13.96 10.95 6.63
C VAL A 55 -15.35 11.03 6.03
N ASN A 56 -16.40 10.68 6.78
CA ASN A 56 -17.77 10.77 6.30
C ASN A 56 -18.26 12.22 6.14
N GLY A 57 -17.70 13.16 6.93
CA GLY A 57 -17.89 14.59 6.73
C GLY A 57 -17.30 15.07 5.41
N ILE A 58 -16.07 14.64 5.08
CA ILE A 58 -15.39 14.96 3.82
C ILE A 58 -16.18 14.41 2.63
N LEU A 59 -16.56 13.13 2.65
CA LEU A 59 -17.30 12.47 1.57
C LEU A 59 -18.64 13.18 1.32
N ARG A 60 -19.36 13.52 2.39
CA ARG A 60 -20.62 14.26 2.30
C ARG A 60 -20.44 15.64 1.71
N SER A 61 -19.47 16.41 2.20
CA SER A 61 -19.21 17.77 1.71
C SER A 61 -18.86 17.79 0.21
N ARG A 62 -18.04 16.84 -0.24
CA ARG A 62 -17.71 16.68 -1.66
C ARG A 62 -18.93 16.30 -2.50
N ALA A 63 -19.73 15.34 -2.01
CA ALA A 63 -20.95 14.91 -2.69
C ALA A 63 -21.99 16.04 -2.84
N GLU A 64 -22.20 16.85 -1.79
CA GLU A 64 -23.06 18.04 -1.84
C GLU A 64 -22.54 19.10 -2.82
N ALA A 65 -21.22 19.35 -2.83
CA ALA A 65 -20.60 20.26 -3.78
C ALA A 65 -20.75 19.77 -5.23
N LEU A 66 -20.61 18.47 -5.45
CA LEU A 66 -20.76 17.85 -6.76
C LEU A 66 -22.23 17.93 -7.25
N GLN A 67 -23.19 17.67 -6.37
CA GLN A 67 -24.61 17.80 -6.69
C GLN A 67 -24.97 19.24 -7.10
N LYS A 68 -24.50 20.25 -6.34
CA LYS A 68 -24.70 21.66 -6.69
C LYS A 68 -24.13 21.99 -8.07
N LYS A 69 -22.98 21.43 -8.45
CA LYS A 69 -22.40 21.60 -9.78
C LYS A 69 -23.25 20.95 -10.88
N ALA A 70 -23.89 19.81 -10.60
CA ALA A 70 -24.73 19.08 -11.54
C ALA A 70 -26.14 19.67 -11.72
N GLY A 71 -26.61 20.48 -10.77
CA GLY A 71 -27.93 21.10 -10.74
C GLY A 71 -28.86 20.52 -9.68
N GLU A 72 -29.94 21.23 -9.37
CA GLU A 72 -30.93 20.77 -8.39
C GLU A 72 -31.53 19.41 -8.80
N GLY A 73 -31.69 18.52 -7.82
CA GLY A 73 -32.23 17.18 -8.03
C GLY A 73 -31.27 16.19 -8.71
N ALA A 74 -30.00 16.55 -8.94
CA ALA A 74 -29.02 15.64 -9.51
C ALA A 74 -28.86 14.36 -8.67
N ARG A 75 -28.79 13.21 -9.34
CA ARG A 75 -28.63 11.89 -8.75
C ARG A 75 -27.16 11.60 -8.51
N LEU A 76 -26.83 11.20 -7.28
CA LEU A 76 -25.47 10.81 -6.90
C LEU A 76 -25.23 9.31 -7.03
N SER A 77 -24.02 8.96 -7.44
CA SER A 77 -23.47 7.60 -7.43
C SER A 77 -21.97 7.65 -7.17
N TYR A 78 -21.38 6.50 -6.83
CA TYR A 78 -19.95 6.41 -6.62
C TYR A 78 -19.41 5.05 -7.08
N GLU A 79 -18.11 5.03 -7.37
CA GLU A 79 -17.30 3.85 -7.63
C GLU A 79 -16.14 3.82 -6.64
N ILE A 80 -15.79 2.62 -6.16
CA ILE A 80 -14.60 2.40 -5.33
C ILE A 80 -13.49 1.92 -6.26
N THR A 81 -12.42 2.70 -6.39
CA THR A 81 -11.32 2.38 -7.31
C THR A 81 -10.17 1.64 -6.64
N LEU A 82 -10.00 1.84 -5.33
CA LEU A 82 -9.03 1.16 -4.48
C LEU A 82 -9.65 0.96 -3.09
N ASN A 83 -9.50 -0.22 -2.50
CA ASN A 83 -9.94 -0.46 -1.12
C ASN A 83 -8.94 -1.27 -0.31
N ARG A 84 -8.10 -0.56 0.44
CA ARG A 84 -7.10 -1.10 1.37
C ARG A 84 -7.43 -0.65 2.79
N PRO A 85 -7.00 -1.37 3.84
CA PRO A 85 -7.34 -1.04 5.22
C PRO A 85 -7.01 0.40 5.63
N SER A 86 -5.90 0.93 5.10
CA SER A 86 -5.40 2.29 5.40
C SER A 86 -5.67 3.31 4.29
N LEU A 87 -6.22 2.91 3.14
CA LEU A 87 -6.41 3.77 1.96
C LEU A 87 -7.64 3.35 1.15
N VAL A 88 -8.56 4.28 0.92
CA VAL A 88 -9.74 4.03 0.08
C VAL A 88 -9.93 5.14 -0.93
N SER A 89 -10.12 4.79 -2.20
CA SER A 89 -10.31 5.75 -3.28
C SER A 89 -11.70 5.65 -3.89
N PHE A 90 -12.28 6.80 -4.20
CA PHE A 90 -13.62 6.93 -4.76
C PHE A 90 -13.63 7.85 -5.97
N VAL A 91 -14.43 7.46 -6.96
CA VAL A 91 -14.95 8.38 -7.98
C VAL A 91 -16.41 8.66 -7.65
N LEU A 92 -16.72 9.91 -7.36
CA LEU A 92 -18.07 10.41 -7.18
C LEU A 92 -18.61 10.92 -8.52
N LYS A 93 -19.87 10.63 -8.81
CA LYS A 93 -20.57 11.06 -10.01
C LYS A 93 -21.92 11.68 -9.64
N ALA A 94 -22.22 12.84 -10.21
CA ALA A 94 -23.54 13.46 -10.12
C ALA A 94 -24.15 13.63 -11.51
N GLU A 95 -25.40 13.21 -11.67
CA GLU A 95 -26.15 13.27 -12.93
C GLU A 95 -27.41 14.12 -12.76
N GLY A 96 -27.40 15.31 -13.35
CA GLY A 96 -28.54 16.24 -13.33
C GLY A 96 -28.69 16.96 -14.66
N GLN A 97 -28.64 18.29 -14.64
CA GLN A 97 -28.60 19.11 -15.86
C GLN A 97 -27.33 18.85 -16.67
N ARG A 98 -26.25 18.47 -15.99
CA ARG A 98 -25.01 17.96 -16.57
C ARG A 98 -24.45 16.84 -15.71
N THR A 99 -23.59 16.02 -16.29
CA THR A 99 -22.82 15.00 -15.58
C THR A 99 -21.48 15.60 -15.16
N VAL A 100 -21.13 15.43 -13.89
CA VAL A 100 -19.86 15.90 -13.32
C VAL A 100 -19.26 14.83 -12.40
N TYR A 101 -17.93 14.84 -12.31
CA TYR A 101 -17.16 13.87 -11.54
C TYR A 101 -16.28 14.56 -10.49
N ASP A 102 -16.04 13.87 -9.38
CA ASP A 102 -14.99 14.23 -8.43
C ASP A 102 -14.28 12.98 -7.93
N GLY A 103 -12.96 13.07 -7.80
CA GLY A 103 -12.11 12.00 -7.31
C GLY A 103 -11.60 12.32 -5.91
N VAL A 104 -11.60 11.33 -5.02
CA VAL A 104 -11.03 11.50 -3.68
C VAL A 104 -10.40 10.20 -3.19
N THR A 105 -9.19 10.31 -2.64
CA THR A 105 -8.54 9.24 -1.88
C THR A 105 -8.50 9.62 -0.41
N ILE A 106 -8.95 8.71 0.44
CA ILE A 106 -9.05 8.89 1.89
C ILE A 106 -7.98 8.06 2.57
N ASP A 107 -7.19 8.71 3.42
CA ASP A 107 -6.36 8.04 4.41
C ASP A 107 -7.22 7.76 5.65
N THR A 108 -7.53 6.49 5.89
CA THR A 108 -8.41 6.06 6.98
C THR A 108 -7.70 6.05 8.33
N GLU A 109 -6.37 6.05 8.36
CA GLU A 109 -5.56 6.13 9.58
C GLU A 109 -5.44 7.59 10.05
N ALA A 110 -5.31 8.53 9.11
CA ALA A 110 -5.28 9.96 9.39
C ALA A 110 -6.68 10.60 9.50
N GLY A 111 -7.70 9.95 8.91
CA GLY A 111 -9.07 10.47 8.87
C GLY A 111 -9.24 11.70 7.97
N SER A 112 -8.44 11.79 6.91
CA SER A 112 -8.35 12.95 6.01
C SER A 112 -8.28 12.52 4.54
N VAL A 113 -8.32 13.51 3.64
CA VAL A 113 -7.87 13.30 2.26
C VAL A 113 -6.37 12.97 2.29
N LEU A 114 -5.94 12.02 1.47
CA LEU A 114 -4.54 11.62 1.33
C LEU A 114 -3.70 12.80 0.77
N ASP A 115 -2.53 13.06 1.37
CA ASP A 115 -1.49 13.86 0.72
C ASP A 115 -0.70 12.95 -0.23
N GLU A 116 -0.72 13.27 -1.52
CA GLU A 116 -0.03 12.49 -2.56
C GLU A 116 1.47 12.32 -2.28
N LYS A 117 2.11 13.23 -1.54
CA LYS A 117 3.53 13.14 -1.17
C LYS A 117 3.83 11.99 -0.23
N ASP A 118 2.82 11.49 0.47
CA ASP A 118 2.97 10.32 1.35
C ASP A 118 3.21 9.06 0.52
N LEU A 119 2.69 8.99 -0.71
CA LEU A 119 2.82 7.82 -1.59
C LEU A 119 3.75 8.06 -2.79
N LEU A 120 3.94 9.31 -3.22
CA LEU A 120 4.62 9.65 -4.47
C LEU A 120 5.70 10.72 -4.27
N TYR A 121 6.84 10.54 -4.93
CA TYR A 121 7.82 11.59 -5.18
C TYR A 121 7.28 12.56 -6.24
N THR A 122 6.52 13.57 -5.82
CA THR A 122 5.84 14.55 -6.69
C THR A 122 6.76 15.44 -7.50
N LYS A 123 8.09 15.37 -7.28
CA LYS A 123 9.11 16.09 -8.07
C LYS A 123 9.91 15.17 -9.00
N SER A 124 9.54 13.88 -9.07
CA SER A 124 10.18 12.93 -9.98
C SER A 124 9.79 13.25 -11.43
N ALA A 125 10.69 12.91 -12.36
CA ALA A 125 10.42 13.09 -13.79
C ALA A 125 9.18 12.30 -14.25
N ASP A 126 8.96 11.10 -13.70
CA ASP A 126 7.79 10.28 -14.02
C ASP A 126 6.50 10.90 -13.50
N TYR A 127 6.49 11.45 -12.28
CA TYR A 127 5.32 12.15 -11.75
C TYR A 127 4.95 13.36 -12.61
N GLU A 128 5.91 14.25 -12.87
CA GLU A 128 5.67 15.47 -13.65
C GLU A 128 5.17 15.15 -15.06
N ARG A 129 5.71 14.10 -15.68
CA ARG A 129 5.33 13.64 -17.02
C ARG A 129 3.94 13.00 -17.06
N LEU A 130 3.59 12.17 -16.09
CA LEU A 130 2.39 11.33 -16.15
C LEU A 130 1.19 11.92 -15.40
N LEU A 131 1.44 12.57 -14.26
CA LEU A 131 0.44 13.02 -13.29
C LEU A 131 0.45 14.54 -13.06
N GLY A 132 1.52 15.24 -13.40
CA GLY A 132 1.68 16.67 -13.18
C GLY A 132 0.46 17.47 -13.68
N GLY A 133 -0.19 18.18 -12.76
CA GLY A 133 -1.36 19.02 -13.05
C GLY A 133 -2.66 18.27 -13.35
N LYS A 134 -2.68 16.94 -13.27
CA LYS A 134 -3.88 16.12 -13.47
C LYS A 134 -4.61 15.88 -12.16
N ARG A 135 -5.94 15.78 -12.23
CA ARG A 135 -6.75 15.20 -11.16
C ARG A 135 -6.77 13.69 -11.34
N TYR A 136 -6.59 12.96 -10.25
CA TYR A 136 -6.57 11.50 -10.29
C TYR A 136 -7.04 10.87 -8.98
N VAL A 137 -7.32 9.57 -9.03
CA VAL A 137 -7.56 8.70 -7.87
C VAL A 137 -6.71 7.44 -7.99
N PHE A 138 -6.40 6.81 -6.87
CA PHE A 138 -5.65 5.56 -6.89
C PHE A 138 -6.56 4.37 -7.23
N GLY A 139 -6.03 3.42 -7.99
CA GLY A 139 -6.69 2.18 -8.38
C GLY A 139 -5.87 0.94 -7.98
N GLU A 140 -6.43 -0.25 -8.17
CA GLU A 140 -5.77 -1.51 -7.81
C GLU A 140 -4.48 -1.79 -8.59
N THR A 141 -4.43 -1.42 -9.87
CA THR A 141 -3.29 -1.70 -10.77
C THR A 141 -2.56 -0.46 -11.27
N GLY A 142 -3.05 0.73 -10.91
CA GLY A 142 -2.49 2.00 -11.35
C GLY A 142 -3.31 3.18 -10.84
N ILE A 143 -2.96 4.36 -11.33
CA ILE A 143 -3.69 5.61 -11.03
C ILE A 143 -4.68 5.88 -12.16
N LEU A 144 -5.90 6.27 -11.81
CA LEU A 144 -6.94 6.67 -12.76
C LEU A 144 -6.98 8.20 -12.82
N ALA A 145 -6.56 8.79 -13.93
CA ALA A 145 -6.61 10.23 -14.17
C ALA A 145 -7.91 10.63 -14.89
N GLU A 146 -8.32 11.89 -14.74
CA GLU A 146 -9.39 12.48 -15.55
C GLU A 146 -9.02 12.45 -17.04
N ASN A 147 -9.92 11.92 -17.87
CA ASN A 147 -9.71 11.84 -19.32
C ASN A 147 -9.80 13.20 -20.04
N ALA A 148 -10.48 14.16 -19.41
CA ALA A 148 -10.65 15.53 -19.83
C ALA A 148 -11.04 16.36 -18.60
N ASP A 149 -10.90 17.68 -18.67
CA ASP A 149 -11.24 18.57 -17.55
C ASP A 149 -12.69 18.36 -17.07
N GLY A 150 -12.85 17.88 -15.83
CA GLY A 150 -14.15 17.56 -15.23
C GLY A 150 -14.84 16.30 -15.79
N GLY A 151 -14.15 15.51 -16.61
CA GLY A 151 -14.60 14.24 -17.16
C GLY A 151 -14.40 13.05 -16.20
N PRO A 152 -14.75 11.82 -16.64
CA PRO A 152 -14.54 10.62 -15.83
C PRO A 152 -13.06 10.25 -15.65
N PHE A 153 -12.76 9.62 -14.51
CA PHE A 153 -11.44 9.12 -14.14
C PHE A 153 -11.20 7.75 -14.80
N THR A 154 -10.80 7.76 -16.08
CA THR A 154 -10.71 6.54 -16.91
C THR A 154 -9.36 6.36 -17.58
N ASP A 155 -8.48 7.36 -17.54
CA ASP A 155 -7.13 7.26 -18.09
C ASP A 155 -6.25 6.52 -17.09
N LEU A 156 -6.08 5.21 -17.29
CA LEU A 156 -5.24 4.36 -16.45
C LEU A 156 -3.76 4.61 -16.73
N ILE A 157 -3.03 4.94 -15.67
CA ILE A 157 -1.57 5.02 -15.64
C ILE A 157 -1.08 3.87 -14.74
N PRO A 158 -0.53 2.79 -15.33
CA PRO A 158 -0.06 1.63 -14.58
C PRO A 158 1.01 1.98 -13.55
N TYR A 159 1.05 1.27 -12.42
CA TYR A 159 2.14 1.45 -11.44
C TYR A 159 3.52 1.09 -12.01
N ALA A 160 3.55 0.20 -13.01
CA ALA A 160 4.77 -0.15 -13.75
C ALA A 160 5.40 1.04 -14.49
N ASP A 161 4.61 2.04 -14.86
CA ASP A 161 5.09 3.28 -15.51
C ASP A 161 5.48 4.36 -14.50
N LEU A 162 5.16 4.15 -13.21
CA LEU A 162 5.34 5.09 -12.11
C LEU A 162 6.41 4.65 -11.12
N THR A 163 7.23 3.64 -11.45
CA THR A 163 8.22 3.08 -10.51
C THR A 163 9.21 4.13 -9.99
N GLY A 164 9.62 5.10 -10.82
CA GLY A 164 10.47 6.22 -10.39
C GLY A 164 9.76 7.28 -9.56
N ALA A 165 8.43 7.28 -9.53
CA ALA A 165 7.60 8.22 -8.79
C ALA A 165 7.09 7.65 -7.47
N ILE A 166 7.13 6.34 -7.22
CA ILE A 166 6.58 5.73 -6.01
C ILE A 166 7.54 5.88 -4.84
N ASN A 167 7.08 6.49 -3.75
CA ASN A 167 7.78 6.49 -2.47
C ASN A 167 7.53 5.15 -1.77
N VAL A 168 8.54 4.26 -1.74
CA VAL A 168 8.41 2.90 -1.16
C VAL A 168 7.87 2.89 0.27
N GLY A 169 8.24 3.89 1.08
CA GLY A 169 7.81 3.96 2.49
C GLY A 169 6.29 4.04 2.66
N GLY A 170 5.61 4.78 1.78
CA GLY A 170 4.15 4.84 1.73
C GLY A 170 3.53 3.89 0.71
N GLY A 171 4.22 3.65 -0.40
CA GLY A 171 3.79 2.84 -1.53
C GLY A 171 3.51 1.38 -1.18
N ALA A 172 4.05 0.85 -0.09
CA ALA A 172 3.66 -0.46 0.43
C ALA A 172 2.17 -0.54 0.86
N ARG A 173 1.53 0.59 1.17
CA ARG A 173 0.08 0.68 1.44
C ARG A 173 -0.74 0.62 0.14
N LEU A 174 -0.11 0.93 -0.98
CA LEU A 174 -0.71 1.08 -2.30
C LEU A 174 -0.55 -0.18 -3.15
N LEU A 175 0.68 -0.70 -3.20
CA LEU A 175 1.06 -1.80 -4.07
C LEU A 175 0.78 -3.14 -3.41
N THR A 176 0.32 -4.11 -4.21
CA THR A 176 0.44 -5.52 -3.84
C THR A 176 1.91 -5.83 -3.59
N SER A 177 2.22 -6.33 -2.40
CA SER A 177 3.60 -6.52 -1.95
C SER A 177 3.88 -7.95 -1.49
N TYR A 178 5.08 -8.42 -1.80
CA TYR A 178 5.55 -9.76 -1.48
C TYR A 178 6.78 -9.67 -0.60
N LYS A 179 6.75 -10.38 0.52
CA LYS A 179 7.89 -10.54 1.41
C LYS A 179 8.62 -11.84 1.09
N LEU A 180 9.90 -11.74 0.77
CA LEU A 180 10.80 -12.89 0.61
C LEU A 180 11.91 -12.85 1.66
N THR A 181 12.47 -14.01 1.97
CA THR A 181 13.64 -14.17 2.84
C THR A 181 14.70 -15.00 2.11
N LYS A 182 15.84 -15.27 2.76
CA LYS A 182 16.87 -16.19 2.22
C LYS A 182 16.32 -17.58 1.86
N GLU A 183 15.26 -18.03 2.53
CA GLU A 183 14.65 -19.35 2.28
C GLU A 183 13.98 -19.44 0.90
N ALA A 184 13.65 -18.29 0.28
CA ALA A 184 13.09 -18.24 -1.06
C ALA A 184 14.15 -18.26 -2.16
N ALA A 185 15.45 -18.25 -1.83
CA ALA A 185 16.51 -18.32 -2.83
C ALA A 185 16.39 -19.59 -3.69
N GLY A 186 16.68 -19.45 -4.98
CA GLY A 186 16.54 -20.48 -6.02
C GLY A 186 15.09 -20.85 -6.37
N LYS A 187 14.08 -20.15 -5.82
CA LYS A 187 12.65 -20.38 -6.13
C LYS A 187 12.11 -19.25 -7.00
N THR A 188 10.98 -19.52 -7.65
CA THR A 188 10.31 -18.57 -8.54
C THR A 188 9.07 -17.98 -7.89
N LEU A 189 9.01 -16.65 -7.82
CA LEU A 189 7.79 -15.91 -7.46
C LEU A 189 7.08 -15.43 -8.73
N SER A 190 5.77 -15.65 -8.83
CA SER A 190 4.95 -15.01 -9.86
C SER A 190 4.43 -13.67 -9.36
N VAL A 191 4.61 -12.61 -10.15
CA VAL A 191 4.17 -11.25 -9.87
C VAL A 191 3.65 -10.57 -11.15
N ASN A 192 3.05 -9.40 -11.03
CA ASN A 192 2.69 -8.53 -12.14
C ASN A 192 3.59 -7.28 -12.17
N PRO A 193 3.73 -6.59 -13.31
CA PRO A 193 4.40 -5.30 -13.39
C PRO A 193 3.81 -4.29 -12.40
N GLY A 194 4.67 -3.51 -11.76
CA GLY A 194 4.30 -2.52 -10.74
C GLY A 194 4.01 -3.08 -9.35
N GLU A 195 4.06 -4.41 -9.14
CA GLU A 195 3.99 -5.00 -7.80
C GLU A 195 5.34 -4.90 -7.07
N LEU A 196 5.30 -4.86 -5.74
CA LEU A 196 6.47 -4.66 -4.89
C LEU A 196 7.01 -5.98 -4.35
N VAL A 197 8.31 -6.21 -4.44
CA VAL A 197 9.00 -7.30 -3.75
C VAL A 197 9.96 -6.72 -2.73
N ALA A 198 9.87 -7.21 -1.50
CA ALA A 198 10.72 -6.84 -0.38
C ALA A 198 11.53 -8.06 0.10
N LEU A 199 12.86 -8.02 -0.06
CA LEU A 199 13.78 -9.07 0.38
C LEU A 199 14.26 -8.75 1.80
N TYR A 200 13.84 -9.55 2.79
CA TYR A 200 14.25 -9.43 4.18
C TYR A 200 15.45 -10.31 4.46
N LEU A 201 16.61 -9.69 4.64
CA LEU A 201 17.89 -10.36 4.75
C LEU A 201 18.62 -9.96 6.03
N ASP A 202 19.20 -10.95 6.71
CA ASP A 202 20.02 -10.72 7.90
C ASP A 202 21.25 -9.89 7.51
N ALA A 203 21.53 -8.82 8.25
CA ALA A 203 22.61 -7.89 7.91
C ALA A 203 23.30 -7.34 9.17
N ASN A 204 24.59 -7.02 9.05
CA ASN A 204 25.34 -6.36 10.10
C ASN A 204 26.19 -5.21 9.52
N PRO A 205 25.60 -4.00 9.39
CA PRO A 205 26.29 -2.82 8.89
C PRO A 205 27.49 -2.39 9.74
N SER A 206 27.54 -2.77 11.03
CA SER A 206 28.68 -2.42 11.90
C SER A 206 30.01 -3.07 11.47
N LEU A 207 29.93 -4.12 10.64
CA LEU A 207 31.10 -4.76 10.02
C LEU A 207 31.49 -4.12 8.68
N GLY A 208 30.80 -3.05 8.27
CA GLY A 208 30.92 -2.43 6.95
C GLY A 208 30.36 -3.30 5.83
N LEU A 209 29.46 -4.23 6.16
CA LEU A 209 28.81 -5.14 5.23
C LEU A 209 27.40 -4.65 4.90
N GLU A 210 27.02 -4.77 3.64
CA GLU A 210 25.69 -4.41 3.15
C GLU A 210 25.23 -5.39 2.09
N TRP A 211 23.92 -5.41 1.87
CA TRP A 211 23.33 -6.11 0.75
C TRP A 211 23.17 -5.17 -0.44
N THR A 212 23.48 -5.66 -1.63
CA THR A 212 23.33 -4.94 -2.91
C THR A 212 22.65 -5.85 -3.92
N LEU A 213 21.78 -5.28 -4.75
CA LEU A 213 21.19 -6.00 -5.88
C LEU A 213 22.14 -5.93 -7.07
N THR A 214 22.32 -7.06 -7.75
CA THR A 214 23.01 -7.19 -9.04
C THR A 214 22.24 -8.14 -9.96
N GLY A 215 22.52 -8.08 -11.26
CA GLY A 215 21.89 -8.91 -12.29
C GLY A 215 21.87 -8.19 -13.63
N GLU A 216 21.85 -8.95 -14.73
CA GLU A 216 21.78 -8.38 -16.08
C GLU A 216 20.45 -7.64 -16.33
N ASP A 217 19.40 -8.03 -15.62
CA ASP A 217 18.04 -7.49 -15.77
C ASP A 217 17.80 -6.19 -14.97
N LEU A 218 18.72 -5.79 -14.08
CA LEU A 218 18.60 -4.55 -13.32
C LEU A 218 18.72 -3.34 -14.23
N GLY A 219 17.73 -2.45 -14.18
CA GLY A 219 17.58 -1.36 -15.13
C GLY A 219 16.98 -1.79 -16.48
N HIS A 220 16.73 -3.08 -16.68
CA HIS A 220 16.19 -3.68 -17.90
C HIS A 220 14.94 -4.52 -17.59
N GLY A 221 13.95 -3.91 -16.94
CA GLY A 221 12.70 -4.56 -16.54
C GLY A 221 12.60 -4.79 -15.03
N VAL A 222 13.74 -4.94 -14.33
CA VAL A 222 13.81 -4.90 -12.86
C VAL A 222 14.23 -3.51 -12.40
N VAL A 223 13.50 -2.94 -11.44
CA VAL A 223 13.76 -1.63 -10.87
C VAL A 223 14.14 -1.78 -9.40
N ASP A 224 15.36 -1.34 -9.05
CA ASP A 224 15.78 -1.19 -7.66
C ASP A 224 15.10 0.05 -7.05
N MET A 225 14.28 -0.19 -6.03
CA MET A 225 13.49 0.84 -5.35
C MET A 225 14.17 1.32 -4.06
N GLY A 226 15.39 0.83 -3.78
CA GLY A 226 16.20 1.18 -2.63
C GLY A 226 16.15 0.16 -1.50
N HIS A 227 16.66 0.55 -0.34
CA HIS A 227 16.78 -0.35 0.81
C HIS A 227 16.57 0.39 2.13
N SER A 228 16.25 -0.38 3.17
CA SER A 228 16.18 0.10 4.56
C SER A 228 16.86 -0.90 5.49
N PHE A 229 17.39 -0.43 6.61
CA PHE A 229 17.95 -1.28 7.66
C PHE A 229 17.23 -1.00 8.98
N TYR A 230 16.88 -2.07 9.70
CA TYR A 230 16.31 -1.95 11.04
C TYR A 230 16.96 -2.93 12.00
N LEU A 231 17.03 -2.49 13.26
CA LEU A 231 17.40 -3.33 14.38
C LEU A 231 16.12 -3.98 14.94
N PRO A 232 16.14 -5.27 15.30
CA PRO A 232 15.02 -5.88 16.01
C PRO A 232 14.78 -5.13 17.34
N MET A 233 13.50 -4.96 17.69
CA MET A 233 13.07 -4.26 18.92
C MET A 233 13.71 -4.87 20.18
N GLU A 234 13.91 -6.18 20.17
CA GLU A 234 14.72 -6.85 21.18
C GLU A 234 16.15 -6.96 20.66
N ASN A 235 17.08 -6.31 21.35
CA ASN A 235 18.50 -6.63 21.23
C ASN A 235 18.81 -7.70 22.28
N PRO A 236 18.76 -9.01 21.95
CA PRO A 236 18.97 -10.08 22.93
C PRO A 236 20.36 -10.01 23.57
N THR A 237 21.31 -9.30 22.96
CA THR A 237 22.68 -9.17 23.47
C THR A 237 22.93 -7.89 24.28
N GLY A 238 22.09 -6.85 24.14
CA GLY A 238 22.28 -5.54 24.76
C GLY A 238 23.57 -4.79 24.39
N ARG A 239 24.34 -5.29 23.41
CA ARG A 239 25.65 -4.73 23.01
C ARG A 239 25.53 -3.89 21.74
N GLY A 240 26.43 -2.93 21.56
CA GLY A 240 26.58 -2.20 20.30
C GLY A 240 27.12 -3.12 19.19
N GLY A 241 26.66 -2.93 17.95
CA GLY A 241 27.04 -3.76 16.79
C GLY A 241 26.18 -5.01 16.57
N SER A 242 24.98 -5.05 17.16
CA SER A 242 24.06 -6.17 16.98
C SER A 242 23.63 -6.32 15.51
N PRO A 243 23.58 -7.56 14.99
CA PRO A 243 22.96 -7.84 13.70
C PRO A 243 21.51 -7.37 13.67
N GLY A 244 21.09 -6.87 12.52
CA GLY A 244 19.72 -6.50 12.22
C GLY A 244 19.24 -7.14 10.92
N GLN A 245 18.25 -6.51 10.29
CA GLN A 245 17.78 -6.91 8.97
C GLN A 245 17.81 -5.72 8.01
N THR A 246 18.28 -6.00 6.80
CA THR A 246 18.12 -5.13 5.63
C THR A 246 16.91 -5.60 4.85
N ILE A 247 16.11 -4.65 4.37
CA ILE A 247 15.07 -4.87 3.39
C ILE A 247 15.55 -4.25 2.08
N LEU A 248 15.64 -5.06 1.02
CA LEU A 248 15.84 -4.57 -0.36
C LEU A 248 14.48 -4.52 -1.04
N PHE A 249 14.16 -3.40 -1.68
CA PHE A 249 12.91 -3.20 -2.39
C PHE A 249 13.15 -3.21 -3.89
N LEU A 250 12.36 -3.99 -4.62
CA LEU A 250 12.39 -3.99 -6.07
C LEU A 250 10.99 -4.13 -6.65
N THR A 251 10.82 -3.68 -7.88
CA THR A 251 9.60 -3.83 -8.67
C THR A 251 9.96 -4.14 -10.12
N PHE A 252 8.96 -4.35 -10.97
CA PHE A 252 9.13 -4.74 -12.36
C PHE A 252 8.35 -3.80 -13.27
N SER A 253 9.00 -3.26 -14.30
CA SER A 253 8.37 -2.32 -15.23
C SER A 253 7.69 -3.00 -16.42
N GLN A 254 8.02 -4.26 -16.70
CA GLN A 254 7.45 -4.99 -17.84
C GLN A 254 7.40 -6.51 -17.60
N PRO A 255 6.49 -7.25 -18.26
CA PRO A 255 6.45 -8.71 -18.21
C PRO A 255 7.76 -9.36 -18.66
N GLY A 256 8.09 -10.51 -18.10
CA GLY A 256 9.36 -11.20 -18.35
C GLY A 256 9.69 -12.29 -17.34
N THR A 257 10.77 -13.01 -17.60
CA THR A 257 11.41 -13.87 -16.61
C THR A 257 12.71 -13.23 -16.19
N TYR A 258 12.87 -12.97 -14.90
CA TYR A 258 14.01 -12.23 -14.39
C TYR A 258 14.77 -13.02 -13.33
N GLU A 259 16.08 -12.81 -13.30
CA GLU A 259 16.96 -13.28 -12.25
C GLU A 259 17.59 -12.09 -11.53
N VAL A 260 17.43 -12.04 -10.21
CA VAL A 260 18.01 -11.00 -9.37
C VAL A 260 18.90 -11.65 -8.32
N THR A 261 20.13 -11.18 -8.24
CA THR A 261 21.12 -11.65 -7.27
C THR A 261 21.31 -10.61 -6.18
N ALA A 262 21.12 -10.99 -4.93
CA ALA A 262 21.49 -10.19 -3.76
C ALA A 262 22.88 -10.60 -3.28
N LEU A 263 23.81 -9.64 -3.23
CA LEU A 263 25.18 -9.84 -2.76
C LEU A 263 25.38 -9.18 -1.39
N TYR A 264 25.88 -9.95 -0.43
CA TYR A 264 26.28 -9.44 0.87
C TYR A 264 27.79 -9.24 0.91
N GLY A 265 28.25 -7.99 1.05
CA GLY A 265 29.66 -7.68 0.87
C GLY A 265 30.07 -6.34 1.44
N LYS A 266 31.39 -6.10 1.46
CA LYS A 266 31.89 -4.72 1.51
C LYS A 266 31.85 -4.16 0.10
N LYS A 267 31.44 -2.90 -0.08
CA LYS A 267 31.46 -2.21 -1.39
C LYS A 267 32.79 -2.33 -2.14
N THR A 268 33.90 -2.41 -1.41
CA THR A 268 35.26 -2.45 -1.96
C THR A 268 35.84 -3.85 -2.10
N ALA A 269 35.15 -4.89 -1.62
CA ALA A 269 35.64 -6.26 -1.70
C ALA A 269 35.36 -6.87 -3.08
N LYS A 270 36.34 -7.59 -3.62
CA LYS A 270 36.19 -8.31 -4.90
C LYS A 270 35.28 -9.53 -4.82
N THR A 271 35.05 -10.07 -3.62
CA THR A 271 34.29 -11.31 -3.41
C THR A 271 33.24 -11.06 -2.33
N PRO A 272 31.95 -11.36 -2.61
CA PRO A 272 30.89 -11.24 -1.62
C PRO A 272 31.06 -12.32 -0.54
N PHE A 273 30.58 -12.03 0.67
CA PHE A 273 30.49 -12.99 1.77
C PHE A 273 29.31 -13.95 1.61
N ASN A 274 28.23 -13.48 0.96
CA ASN A 274 27.07 -14.29 0.67
C ASN A 274 26.44 -13.84 -0.64
N GLU A 275 25.79 -14.77 -1.32
CA GLU A 275 25.14 -14.58 -2.61
C GLU A 275 23.82 -15.36 -2.60
N LEU A 276 22.73 -14.68 -2.92
CA LEU A 276 21.39 -15.25 -2.97
C LEU A 276 20.73 -14.88 -4.30
N VAL A 277 20.32 -15.89 -5.05
CA VAL A 277 19.67 -15.73 -6.36
C VAL A 277 18.16 -15.93 -6.21
N TYR A 278 17.38 -15.03 -6.79
CA TYR A 278 15.91 -15.04 -6.80
C TYR A 278 15.40 -15.01 -8.24
N HIS A 279 14.36 -15.80 -8.52
CA HIS A 279 13.75 -15.85 -9.84
C HIS A 279 12.33 -15.28 -9.81
N PHE A 280 11.97 -14.54 -10.86
CA PHE A 280 10.66 -13.90 -10.97
C PHE A 280 10.04 -14.22 -12.32
N ALA A 281 8.76 -14.58 -12.30
CA ALA A 281 7.91 -14.69 -13.48
C ALA A 281 6.90 -13.55 -13.45
N VAL A 282 7.15 -12.51 -14.25
CA VAL A 282 6.34 -11.30 -14.33
C VAL A 282 5.36 -11.44 -15.50
N LYS A 283 4.07 -11.46 -15.19
CA LYS A 283 3.00 -11.76 -16.16
C LYS A 283 2.32 -10.51 -16.71
#